data_AF-A0A173L270-F1
#
_entry.id   AF-A0A173L270-F1
#
_cell.length_a   1.000
_cell.length_b   1.000
_cell.length_c   1.000
_cell.angle_alpha   90.00
_cell.angle_beta   90.00
_cell.angle_gamma   90.00
#
_symmetry.space_group_name_H-M   'P 1'
#
loop_
_entity.id
_entity.type
_entity.pdbx_description
1 polymer ?
#
loop_
_entity_poly.entity_id
_entity_poly.type
_entity_poly.pdbx_seq_one_letter_code
_entity_poly.pdbx_strand_id
1 'polypeptide(L)'
;MTVRWIPSTRLCLSAIAACSAAASAPAAEPAAFDLPGPELSVSVSRAGRTLPIGKVPALATGDVVKIEANLPADQSIRYRLISAFLRGVTNPPPKSWIANAETWQQKEKKRILKLTVPDHARQLVLFMVPDTGGDLGTISDAIRGRPGEFVRVTQDINKASLDRSRLNAFIRGIRSQENTHPEFLRNVAPVLSSSLAVKLNPDCLAKVVEFQAACLVENRDSLVLGDIHSNSLTETIIGAPTDLALQLSATREGGYGFYSPYIGVVRDLARIFGAFNNPEFNYLPALGIQNGGSVSLLLNSAPSFRKPKSVLVAALPAIEKNVPPPLRKSSDAPICATRPGAVFGVDGAPLIFATDYAYDIMLRLPNKAGRAVDVPVVARADKGGYIFASSFNARDFKGSVAARVHGFWGFDAFEGPEFAVQFPEDESWQVVPGQRLIAGQKNRLAVKGASLTCVRNISVQLPGGRRLTAPWQAQEDNVISIEIPSSDLPTPGEVKIVVQSFGVDKPTILTMEASLNETPSAAAL
;
A
#
# COMPACT_ATOMS: atom_id res chain seq x y z
N MET A 1 65.81 -69.24 19.28
CA MET A 1 65.59 -69.84 17.94
C MET A 1 64.22 -69.38 17.46
N THR A 2 64.22 -68.86 16.23
CA THR A 2 63.11 -68.36 15.41
C THR A 2 61.81 -69.16 15.51
N VAL A 3 60.65 -68.49 15.47
CA VAL A 3 59.62 -68.67 14.43
C VAL A 3 58.61 -67.51 14.50
N ARG A 4 58.43 -66.84 13.35
CA ARG A 4 57.42 -65.83 13.01
C ARG A 4 56.00 -66.41 13.10
N TRP A 5 55.04 -65.61 13.54
CA TRP A 5 53.62 -65.84 13.27
C TRP A 5 53.04 -64.70 12.42
N ILE A 6 52.37 -65.10 11.35
CA ILE A 6 51.72 -64.30 10.30
C ILE A 6 50.34 -63.84 10.80
N PRO A 7 49.82 -62.66 10.40
CA PRO A 7 48.56 -62.12 10.92
C PRO A 7 47.35 -62.80 10.27
N SER A 8 46.36 -63.15 11.09
CA SER A 8 45.05 -63.60 10.61
C SER A 8 44.09 -62.41 10.57
N THR A 9 43.89 -61.90 9.37
CA THR A 9 42.79 -61.03 8.95
C THR A 9 41.45 -61.72 9.21
N ARG A 10 40.68 -61.26 10.21
CA ARG A 10 39.21 -61.40 10.31
C ARG A 10 38.70 -60.72 11.60
N LEU A 11 38.73 -59.40 11.63
CA LEU A 11 37.94 -58.61 12.60
C LEU A 11 37.75 -57.17 12.09
N CYS A 12 37.38 -57.04 10.81
CA CYS A 12 36.88 -55.80 10.23
C CYS A 12 35.47 -56.08 9.72
N LEU A 13 34.42 -55.90 10.52
CA LEU A 13 33.05 -55.66 10.01
C LEU A 13 31.97 -55.34 11.06
N SER A 14 32.31 -54.89 12.28
CA SER A 14 31.28 -54.65 13.32
C SER A 14 31.35 -53.30 14.03
N ALA A 15 32.21 -52.37 13.61
CA ALA A 15 32.42 -51.10 14.33
C ALA A 15 32.36 -49.82 13.47
N ILE A 16 31.72 -49.84 12.29
CA ILE A 16 31.58 -48.65 11.41
C ILE A 16 30.12 -48.43 10.97
N ALA A 17 29.15 -48.63 11.86
CA ALA A 17 27.74 -48.34 11.55
C ALA A 17 27.01 -47.52 12.63
N ALA A 18 27.75 -46.78 13.48
CA ALA A 18 27.15 -45.95 14.54
C ALA A 18 27.54 -44.46 14.49
N CYS A 19 28.33 -44.01 13.50
CA CYS A 19 28.77 -42.62 13.38
C CYS A 19 28.46 -42.04 12.00
N SER A 20 27.20 -42.00 11.58
CA SER A 20 26.77 -41.23 10.38
C SER A 20 25.27 -40.91 10.42
N ALA A 21 24.78 -40.42 11.56
CA ALA A 21 23.47 -39.76 11.62
C ALA A 21 23.51 -38.68 12.71
N ALA A 22 24.46 -37.76 12.59
CA ALA A 22 24.22 -36.41 13.08
C ALA A 22 23.15 -35.82 12.16
N ALA A 23 21.89 -36.17 12.42
CA ALA A 23 20.76 -35.43 11.89
C ALA A 23 20.97 -34.00 12.38
N SER A 24 21.34 -33.11 11.45
CA SER A 24 21.24 -31.68 11.66
C SER A 24 19.83 -31.43 12.17
N ALA A 25 19.68 -31.11 13.46
CA ALA A 25 18.41 -30.62 13.96
C ALA A 25 17.99 -29.49 13.00
N PRO A 26 16.77 -29.49 12.45
CA PRO A 26 16.33 -28.37 11.64
C PRO A 26 16.54 -27.11 12.49
N ALA A 27 17.31 -26.15 11.96
CA ALA A 27 17.44 -24.86 12.60
C ALA A 27 16.02 -24.35 12.84
N ALA A 28 15.66 -24.14 14.11
CA ALA A 28 14.35 -23.62 14.46
C ALA A 28 14.07 -22.39 13.60
N GLU A 29 12.90 -22.36 12.97
CA GLU A 29 12.52 -21.19 12.19
C GLU A 29 12.56 -19.96 13.12
N PRO A 30 13.18 -18.85 12.70
CA PRO A 30 13.23 -17.69 13.56
C PRO A 30 11.81 -17.21 13.85
N ALA A 31 11.53 -17.00 15.13
CA ALA A 31 10.22 -16.55 15.59
C ALA A 31 9.79 -15.24 14.88
N ALA A 32 8.50 -15.13 14.61
CA ALA A 32 7.91 -13.93 14.02
C ALA A 32 7.98 -12.74 14.99
N PHE A 33 7.97 -11.51 14.46
CA PHE A 33 7.81 -10.31 15.29
C PHE A 33 6.34 -10.07 15.63
N ASP A 34 5.90 -10.66 16.74
CA ASP A 34 4.53 -10.57 17.25
C ASP A 34 4.45 -10.16 18.73
N LEU A 35 5.57 -10.24 19.47
CA LEU A 35 5.62 -9.85 20.87
C LEU A 35 5.61 -8.32 21.00
N PRO A 36 4.71 -7.74 21.82
CA PRO A 36 4.68 -6.31 22.05
C PRO A 36 5.91 -5.87 22.84
N GLY A 37 6.60 -4.84 22.33
CA GLY A 37 7.69 -4.15 23.00
C GLY A 37 7.28 -2.76 23.51
N PRO A 38 8.24 -2.00 24.07
CA PRO A 38 7.99 -0.64 24.52
C PRO A 38 7.58 0.30 23.37
N GLU A 39 6.82 1.34 23.69
CA GLU A 39 6.43 2.38 22.74
C GLU A 39 7.39 3.57 22.82
N LEU A 40 7.69 4.19 21.67
CA LEU A 40 8.47 5.42 21.57
C LEU A 40 7.61 6.54 21.00
N SER A 41 7.65 7.73 21.58
CA SER A 41 7.12 8.95 20.98
C SER A 41 8.23 9.64 20.19
N VAL A 42 7.99 9.90 18.89
CA VAL A 42 8.99 10.50 18.00
C VAL A 42 8.37 11.60 17.17
N SER A 43 9.01 12.78 17.20
CA SER A 43 8.65 13.91 16.36
C SER A 43 9.89 14.51 15.71
N VAL A 44 9.74 15.01 14.48
CA VAL A 44 10.81 15.60 13.69
C VAL A 44 10.45 17.03 13.35
N SER A 45 11.36 17.96 13.61
CA SER A 45 11.22 19.37 13.22
C SER A 45 12.18 19.72 12.10
N ARG A 46 11.66 20.25 10.98
CA ARG A 46 12.41 20.74 9.82
C ARG A 46 11.94 22.15 9.47
N ALA A 47 12.86 23.11 9.43
CA ALA A 47 12.57 24.50 9.06
C ALA A 47 11.34 25.12 9.77
N GLY A 48 11.17 24.84 11.07
CA GLY A 48 10.06 25.36 11.89
C GLY A 48 8.74 24.57 11.82
N ARG A 49 8.57 23.64 10.88
CA ARG A 49 7.45 22.67 10.87
C ARG A 49 7.84 21.42 11.67
N THR A 50 6.91 20.93 12.49
CA THR A 50 7.08 19.66 13.22
C THR A 50 6.08 18.64 12.73
N LEU A 51 6.56 17.45 12.36
CA LEU A 51 5.74 16.32 11.97
C LEU A 51 5.95 15.15 12.94
N PRO A 52 4.89 14.38 13.23
CA PRO A 52 5.03 13.10 13.92
C PRO A 52 5.75 12.09 13.01
N ILE A 53 6.46 11.14 13.60
CA ILE A 53 7.29 10.17 12.85
C ILE A 53 6.53 9.40 11.77
N GLY A 54 5.25 9.06 11.99
CA GLY A 54 4.38 8.39 11.02
C GLY A 54 4.15 9.17 9.73
N LYS A 55 4.43 10.47 9.73
CA LYS A 55 4.41 11.34 8.56
C LYS A 55 5.81 11.63 8.01
N VAL A 56 6.87 10.96 8.47
CA VAL A 56 8.25 11.27 8.08
C VAL A 56 8.87 10.07 7.34
N PRO A 57 8.78 10.04 6.00
CA PRO A 57 9.33 8.95 5.19
C PRO A 57 10.86 8.89 5.20
N ALA A 58 11.53 10.04 5.34
CA ALA A 58 12.97 10.15 5.42
C ALA A 58 13.38 11.37 6.27
N LEU A 59 14.45 11.20 7.05
CA LEU A 59 15.12 12.28 7.76
C LEU A 59 16.06 13.04 6.81
N ALA A 60 16.35 14.29 7.14
CA ALA A 60 17.30 15.12 6.42
C ALA A 60 18.31 15.74 7.39
N THR A 61 19.47 16.09 6.86
CA THR A 61 20.48 16.87 7.58
C THR A 61 19.88 18.15 8.15
N GLY A 62 20.19 18.45 9.41
CA GLY A 62 19.66 19.61 10.13
C GLY A 62 18.30 19.40 10.80
N ASP A 63 17.61 18.28 10.55
CA ASP A 63 16.38 17.95 11.26
C ASP A 63 16.64 17.83 12.76
N VAL A 64 15.67 18.29 13.56
CA VAL A 64 15.68 18.10 15.01
C VAL A 64 14.73 16.97 15.37
N VAL A 65 15.29 15.85 15.84
CA VAL A 65 14.54 14.65 16.23
C VAL A 65 14.38 14.63 17.75
N LYS A 66 13.13 14.62 18.23
CA LYS A 66 12.77 14.44 19.65
C LYS A 66 12.28 13.01 19.84
N ILE A 67 12.87 12.29 20.79
CA ILE A 67 12.56 10.87 21.07
C ILE A 67 12.37 10.69 22.56
N GLU A 68 11.26 10.07 22.93
CA GLU A 68 10.88 9.79 24.31
C GLU A 68 10.37 8.34 24.39
N ALA A 69 10.78 7.60 25.41
CA ALA A 69 10.23 6.26 25.65
C ALA A 69 8.97 6.36 26.51
N ASN A 70 7.86 5.84 26.00
CA ASN A 70 6.58 5.77 26.69
C ASN A 70 6.51 4.44 27.45
N LEU A 71 7.11 4.41 28.64
CA LEU A 71 7.09 3.24 29.50
C LEU A 71 5.90 3.31 30.48
N PRO A 72 5.19 2.20 30.75
CA PRO A 72 4.14 2.15 31.77
C PRO A 72 4.66 2.56 33.15
N ALA A 73 3.84 3.27 33.93
CA ALA A 73 4.24 3.80 35.24
C ALA A 73 4.49 2.72 36.30
N ASP A 74 3.90 1.54 36.11
CA ASP A 74 4.06 0.35 36.94
C ASP A 74 5.30 -0.49 36.57
N GLN A 75 6.02 -0.12 35.51
CA GLN A 75 7.18 -0.87 35.05
C GLN A 75 8.36 -0.68 36.00
N SER A 76 8.79 -1.76 36.65
CA SER A 76 9.90 -1.75 37.62
C SER A 76 11.29 -1.66 36.96
N ILE A 77 11.37 -1.82 35.63
CA ILE A 77 12.63 -1.89 34.88
C ILE A 77 12.90 -0.55 34.22
N ARG A 78 14.09 -0.01 34.49
CA ARG A 78 14.57 1.23 33.89
C ARG A 78 15.29 0.92 32.58
N TYR A 79 14.85 1.53 31.49
CA TYR A 79 15.59 1.48 30.22
C TYR A 79 16.38 2.76 30.02
N ARG A 80 17.63 2.63 29.59
CA ARG A 80 18.40 3.73 29.04
C ARG A 80 18.21 3.73 27.53
N LEU A 81 17.76 4.86 26.99
CA LEU A 81 17.62 5.06 25.56
C LEU A 81 18.92 5.64 25.01
N ILE A 82 19.55 4.97 24.07
CA ILE A 82 20.80 5.40 23.42
C ILE A 82 20.51 5.56 21.93
N SER A 83 20.99 6.63 21.32
CA SER A 83 20.90 6.86 19.88
C SER A 83 22.28 6.96 19.26
N ALA A 84 22.44 6.48 18.03
CA ALA A 84 23.66 6.69 17.26
C ALA A 84 23.34 7.04 15.81
N PHE A 85 23.97 8.10 15.29
CA PHE A 85 24.03 8.34 13.86
C PHE A 85 25.13 7.49 13.22
N LEU A 86 24.88 6.97 12.02
CA LEU A 86 25.85 6.18 11.25
C LEU A 86 26.14 6.83 9.90
N ARG A 87 27.41 6.84 9.48
CA ARG A 87 27.86 7.44 8.20
C ARG A 87 27.80 6.47 7.02
N GLY A 88 27.94 5.17 7.30
CA GLY A 88 28.14 4.13 6.30
C GLY A 88 28.93 2.96 6.87
N VAL A 89 29.24 1.98 6.04
CA VAL A 89 29.74 0.68 6.52
C VAL A 89 31.21 0.64 6.92
N THR A 90 32.00 1.61 6.46
CA THR A 90 33.47 1.61 6.59
C THR A 90 34.00 2.56 7.66
N ASN A 91 33.22 3.54 8.10
CA ASN A 91 33.70 4.62 8.95
C ASN A 91 32.99 4.60 10.31
N PRO A 92 33.73 4.51 11.43
CA PRO A 92 33.13 4.57 12.75
C PRO A 92 32.53 5.96 12.99
N PRO A 93 31.34 6.05 13.61
CA PRO A 93 30.78 7.34 13.96
C PRO A 93 31.62 8.05 15.04
N PRO A 94 31.68 9.39 15.02
CA PRO A 94 32.24 10.18 16.13
C PRO A 94 31.50 9.89 17.44
N LYS A 95 32.19 10.00 18.59
CA LYS A 95 31.54 9.84 19.91
C LYS A 95 30.41 10.86 20.14
N SER A 96 30.51 12.05 19.56
CA SER A 96 29.49 13.10 19.64
C SER A 96 28.18 12.75 18.92
N TRP A 97 28.18 11.74 18.05
CA TRP A 97 27.00 11.24 17.36
C TRP A 97 26.22 10.21 18.18
N ILE A 98 26.75 9.84 19.35
CA ILE A 98 26.12 8.90 20.27
C ILE A 98 25.61 9.70 21.47
N ALA A 99 24.31 9.63 21.70
CA ALA A 99 23.64 10.32 22.79
C ALA A 99 22.82 9.33 23.62
N ASN A 100 22.48 9.69 24.85
CA ASN A 100 21.65 8.87 25.71
C ASN A 100 20.65 9.70 26.52
N ALA A 101 19.57 9.06 26.90
CA ALA A 101 18.57 9.55 27.82
C ALA A 101 18.21 8.48 28.84
N GLU A 102 17.99 8.92 30.08
CA GLU A 102 17.58 8.10 31.21
C GLU A 102 16.06 8.23 31.35
N THR A 103 15.32 7.22 30.87
CA THR A 103 13.85 7.30 30.68
C THR A 103 13.06 7.52 31.99
N TRP A 104 13.67 7.23 33.13
CA TRP A 104 13.08 7.38 34.47
C TRP A 104 13.33 8.75 35.13
N GLN A 105 14.13 9.63 34.53
CA GLN A 105 14.46 10.92 35.12
C GLN A 105 13.27 11.89 35.05
N GLN A 106 13.03 12.64 36.13
CA GLN A 106 11.96 13.66 36.15
C GLN A 106 12.26 14.86 35.23
N LYS A 107 13.55 15.18 35.04
CA LYS A 107 13.97 16.33 34.22
C LYS A 107 13.94 15.97 32.74
N GLU A 108 13.14 16.69 31.95
CA GLU A 108 12.98 16.47 30.50
C GLU A 108 14.32 16.39 29.77
N LYS A 109 15.27 17.27 30.08
CA LYS A 109 16.62 17.31 29.46
C LYS A 109 17.42 16.01 29.64
N LYS A 110 17.11 15.19 30.65
CA LYS A 110 17.75 13.88 30.88
C LYS A 110 16.89 12.72 30.37
N ARG A 111 15.56 12.90 30.32
CA ARG A 111 14.59 11.87 29.95
C ARG A 111 14.37 11.75 28.44
N ILE A 112 14.52 12.85 27.71
CA ILE A 112 14.22 12.95 26.29
C ILE A 112 15.51 13.13 25.50
N LEU A 113 15.65 12.38 24.41
CA LEU A 113 16.67 12.63 23.41
C LEU A 113 16.20 13.75 22.47
N LYS A 114 16.97 14.83 22.43
CA LYS A 114 16.83 15.88 21.43
C LYS A 114 18.11 15.91 20.59
N LEU A 115 18.00 15.44 19.35
CA LEU A 115 19.12 15.23 18.44
C LEU A 115 18.99 16.16 17.25
N THR A 116 20.11 16.68 16.76
CA THR A 116 20.17 17.35 15.46
C THR A 116 20.87 16.41 14.49
N VAL A 117 20.25 16.15 13.34
CA VAL A 117 20.82 15.26 12.32
C VAL A 117 22.09 15.92 11.76
N PRO A 118 23.27 15.31 11.96
CA PRO A 118 24.53 15.91 11.55
C PRO A 118 24.80 15.70 10.06
N ASP A 119 25.71 16.50 9.50
CA ASP A 119 26.16 16.33 8.12
C ASP A 119 26.73 14.91 7.88
N HIS A 120 26.42 14.35 6.71
CA HIS A 120 26.86 13.02 6.26
C HIS A 120 26.35 11.82 7.06
N ALA A 121 25.42 12.01 8.01
CA ALA A 121 24.70 10.88 8.57
C ALA A 121 23.76 10.27 7.52
N ARG A 122 23.65 8.93 7.52
CA ARG A 122 22.81 8.16 6.59
C ARG A 122 21.74 7.34 7.30
N GLN A 123 21.96 7.00 8.58
CA GLN A 123 21.05 6.21 9.40
C GLN A 123 21.04 6.74 10.83
N LEU A 124 19.91 6.58 11.51
CA LEU A 124 19.76 6.80 12.95
C LEU A 124 19.21 5.53 13.59
N VAL A 125 19.98 4.94 14.50
CA VAL A 125 19.63 3.72 15.22
C VAL A 125 19.43 4.03 16.70
N LEU A 126 18.45 3.35 17.31
CA LEU A 126 18.08 3.47 18.72
C LEU A 126 18.33 2.15 19.44
N PHE A 127 18.82 2.25 20.67
CA PHE A 127 19.06 1.14 21.56
C PHE A 127 18.32 1.39 22.88
N MET A 128 17.52 0.44 23.32
CA MET A 128 16.99 0.43 24.69
C MET A 128 17.71 -0.64 25.48
N VAL A 129 18.48 -0.18 26.47
CA VAL A 129 19.32 -1.03 27.31
C VAL A 129 18.76 -1.05 28.72
N PRO A 130 18.51 -2.22 29.32
CA PRO A 130 18.18 -2.30 30.75
C PRO A 130 19.27 -1.67 31.60
N ASP A 131 18.92 -0.71 32.47
CA ASP A 131 19.87 0.06 33.24
C ASP A 131 20.55 -0.80 34.32
N THR A 132 21.87 -0.93 34.20
CA THR A 132 22.69 -1.62 35.21
C THR A 132 23.99 -0.87 35.56
N GLY A 133 24.18 0.31 34.99
CA GLY A 133 25.38 1.13 35.15
C GLY A 133 26.52 0.68 34.22
N GLY A 134 27.20 1.64 33.58
CA GLY A 134 28.36 1.38 32.70
C GLY A 134 28.05 1.00 31.25
N ASP A 135 26.76 0.82 30.90
CA ASP A 135 26.34 0.23 29.63
C ASP A 135 26.63 1.10 28.38
N LEU A 136 26.66 2.44 28.54
CA LEU A 136 26.86 3.37 27.41
C LEU A 136 28.21 3.18 26.70
N GLY A 137 29.29 2.99 27.46
CA GLY A 137 30.63 2.84 26.90
C GLY A 137 30.72 1.60 26.03
N THR A 138 30.22 0.47 26.55
CA THR A 138 30.21 -0.81 25.84
C THR A 138 29.37 -0.77 24.57
N ILE A 139 28.19 -0.14 24.59
CA ILE A 139 27.36 0.05 23.39
C ILE A 139 28.07 0.96 22.38
N SER A 140 28.63 2.09 22.84
CA SER A 140 29.41 2.99 21.98
C SER A 140 30.57 2.27 21.30
N ASP A 141 31.32 1.45 22.04
CA ASP A 141 32.46 0.71 21.51
C ASP A 141 32.02 -0.40 20.56
N ALA A 142 30.88 -1.06 20.82
CA ALA A 142 30.29 -2.03 19.88
C ALA A 142 29.92 -1.37 18.55
N ILE A 143 29.22 -0.22 18.59
CA ILE A 143 28.81 0.53 17.38
C ILE A 143 30.02 1.01 16.58
N ARG A 144 31.03 1.55 17.26
CA ARG A 144 32.23 2.09 16.61
C ARG A 144 33.18 1.01 16.14
N GLY A 145 33.21 -0.15 16.80
CA GLY A 145 34.03 -1.29 16.39
C GLY A 145 33.51 -1.97 15.11
N ARG A 146 32.18 -2.01 14.92
CA ARG A 146 31.53 -2.72 13.80
C ARG A 146 30.39 -1.90 13.14
N PRO A 147 30.67 -0.68 12.63
CA PRO A 147 29.63 0.21 12.12
C PRO A 147 28.86 -0.36 10.92
N GLY A 148 29.53 -1.13 10.04
CA GLY A 148 28.88 -1.71 8.87
C GLY A 148 27.82 -2.75 9.16
N GLU A 149 27.97 -3.50 10.25
CA GLU A 149 26.94 -4.44 10.66
C GLU A 149 25.69 -3.68 11.15
N PHE A 150 25.85 -2.62 11.96
CA PHE A 150 24.73 -1.79 12.41
C PHE A 150 24.04 -1.03 11.27
N VAL A 151 24.78 -0.57 10.26
CA VAL A 151 24.17 0.05 9.07
C VAL A 151 23.28 -0.94 8.34
N ARG A 152 23.78 -2.15 8.07
CA ARG A 152 23.00 -3.20 7.41
C ARG A 152 21.76 -3.57 8.21
N VAL A 153 21.93 -3.81 9.50
CA VAL A 153 20.83 -4.08 10.44
C VAL A 153 19.77 -3.00 10.42
N THR A 154 20.17 -1.73 10.47
CA THR A 154 19.21 -0.60 10.54
C THR A 154 18.39 -0.54 9.25
N GLN A 155 19.02 -0.76 8.10
CA GLN A 155 18.34 -0.85 6.81
C GLN A 155 17.37 -2.02 6.74
N ASP A 156 17.79 -3.20 7.19
CA ASP A 156 16.96 -4.41 7.20
C ASP A 156 15.76 -4.27 8.16
N ILE A 157 15.95 -3.69 9.36
CA ILE A 157 14.88 -3.37 10.31
C ILE A 157 13.89 -2.38 9.71
N ASN A 158 14.36 -1.30 9.08
CA ASN A 158 13.50 -0.32 8.43
C ASN A 158 12.65 -0.96 7.33
N LYS A 159 13.26 -1.78 6.46
CA LYS A 159 12.55 -2.52 5.42
C LYS A 159 11.49 -3.46 6.02
N ALA A 160 11.87 -4.28 6.99
CA ALA A 160 10.94 -5.19 7.66
C ALA A 160 9.79 -4.46 8.38
N SER A 161 10.05 -3.26 8.92
CA SER A 161 9.02 -2.45 9.58
C SER A 161 7.97 -1.93 8.59
N LEU A 162 8.40 -1.47 7.41
CA LEU A 162 7.49 -1.06 6.33
C LEU A 162 6.69 -2.24 5.77
N ASP A 163 7.35 -3.38 5.58
CA ASP A 163 6.74 -4.62 5.13
C ASP A 163 5.69 -5.12 6.14
N ARG A 164 6.00 -5.06 7.44
CA ARG A 164 5.03 -5.37 8.50
C ARG A 164 3.87 -4.38 8.52
N SER A 165 4.10 -3.10 8.24
CA SER A 165 3.04 -2.09 8.16
C SER A 165 2.07 -2.39 7.01
N ARG A 166 2.59 -2.80 5.84
CA ARG A 166 1.77 -3.25 4.70
C ARG A 166 0.94 -4.48 5.02
N LEU A 167 1.53 -5.47 5.69
CA LEU A 167 0.82 -6.66 6.16
C LEU A 167 -0.28 -6.30 7.17
N ASN A 168 -0.01 -5.39 8.10
CA ASN A 168 -1.00 -4.91 9.06
C ASN A 168 -2.17 -4.20 8.35
N ALA A 169 -1.89 -3.39 7.32
CA ALA A 169 -2.92 -2.76 6.50
C ALA A 169 -3.76 -3.79 5.74
N PHE A 170 -3.14 -4.85 5.21
CA PHE A 170 -3.82 -5.94 4.53
C PHE A 170 -4.77 -6.69 5.46
N ILE A 171 -4.29 -7.12 6.63
CA ILE A 171 -5.10 -7.82 7.64
C ILE A 171 -6.26 -6.94 8.12
N ARG A 172 -6.01 -5.63 8.33
CA ARG A 172 -7.06 -4.68 8.69
C ARG A 172 -8.13 -4.58 7.61
N GLY A 173 -7.72 -4.54 6.34
CA GLY A 173 -8.61 -4.57 5.18
C GLY A 173 -9.51 -5.82 5.18
N ILE A 174 -8.92 -7.01 5.32
CA ILE A 174 -9.67 -8.28 5.36
C ILE A 174 -10.67 -8.32 6.52
N ARG A 175 -10.23 -8.01 7.75
CA ARG A 175 -11.09 -8.02 8.94
C ARG A 175 -12.26 -7.03 8.84
N SER A 176 -12.05 -5.87 8.21
CA SER A 176 -13.13 -4.90 8.01
C SER A 176 -14.25 -5.43 7.11
N GLN A 177 -13.93 -6.28 6.13
CA GLN A 177 -14.91 -6.85 5.21
C GLN A 177 -15.58 -8.08 5.79
N GLU A 178 -14.82 -8.97 6.44
CA GLU A 178 -15.36 -10.18 7.10
C GLU A 178 -16.52 -9.87 8.06
N ASN A 179 -16.36 -8.82 8.87
CA ASN A 179 -17.38 -8.42 9.85
C ASN A 179 -18.67 -7.89 9.23
N THR A 180 -18.67 -7.54 7.94
CA THR A 180 -19.79 -6.83 7.31
C THR A 180 -20.40 -7.64 6.17
N HIS A 181 -19.57 -8.24 5.31
CA HIS A 181 -19.99 -9.00 4.14
C HIS A 181 -18.90 -10.02 3.70
N PRO A 182 -18.86 -11.22 4.29
CA PRO A 182 -17.79 -12.20 4.06
C PRO A 182 -17.73 -12.74 2.62
N GLU A 183 -18.84 -12.69 1.86
CA GLU A 183 -18.91 -13.04 0.44
C GLU A 183 -18.06 -12.12 -0.46
N PHE A 184 -17.73 -10.91 0.00
CA PHE A 184 -16.94 -9.94 -0.78
C PHE A 184 -15.44 -10.19 -0.71
N LEU A 185 -14.96 -11.09 0.15
CA LEU A 185 -13.53 -11.38 0.29
C LEU A 185 -12.89 -11.82 -1.04
N ARG A 186 -13.62 -12.58 -1.88
CA ARG A 186 -13.15 -13.01 -3.21
C ARG A 186 -12.86 -11.84 -4.16
N ASN A 187 -13.59 -10.73 -4.00
CA ASN A 187 -13.44 -9.55 -4.85
C ASN A 187 -12.44 -8.55 -4.26
N VAL A 188 -12.42 -8.41 -2.92
CA VAL A 188 -11.60 -7.41 -2.24
C VAL A 188 -10.17 -7.89 -2.01
N ALA A 189 -9.94 -9.17 -1.73
CA ALA A 189 -8.61 -9.69 -1.45
C ALA A 189 -7.62 -9.47 -2.62
N PRO A 190 -7.97 -9.71 -3.91
CA PRO A 190 -7.09 -9.38 -5.03
C PRO A 190 -6.75 -7.89 -5.13
N VAL A 191 -7.71 -7.01 -4.87
CA VAL A 191 -7.50 -5.55 -4.89
C VAL A 191 -6.56 -5.13 -3.76
N LEU A 192 -6.77 -5.63 -2.54
CA LEU A 192 -5.88 -5.40 -1.40
C LEU A 192 -4.47 -5.91 -1.68
N SER A 193 -4.37 -7.11 -2.26
CA SER A 193 -3.12 -7.75 -2.64
C SER A 193 -2.32 -6.90 -3.62
N SER A 194 -2.96 -6.41 -4.69
CA SER A 194 -2.34 -5.52 -5.66
C SER A 194 -1.93 -4.18 -5.02
N SER A 195 -2.85 -3.55 -4.29
CA SER A 195 -2.66 -2.22 -3.69
C SER A 195 -1.54 -2.19 -2.66
N LEU A 196 -1.45 -3.22 -1.82
CA LEU A 196 -0.44 -3.34 -0.77
C LEU A 196 0.78 -4.17 -1.19
N ALA A 197 0.77 -4.70 -2.42
CA ALA A 197 1.79 -5.59 -2.96
C ALA A 197 2.08 -6.79 -2.01
N VAL A 198 1.01 -7.45 -1.56
CA VAL A 198 1.03 -8.62 -0.65
C VAL A 198 0.60 -9.84 -1.47
N LYS A 199 1.39 -10.92 -1.56
CA LYS A 199 0.99 -12.14 -2.28
C LYS A 199 -0.09 -12.86 -1.50
N LEU A 200 -1.12 -13.30 -2.20
CA LEU A 200 -2.17 -14.17 -1.65
C LEU A 200 -1.78 -15.63 -1.83
N ASN A 201 -2.23 -16.47 -0.90
CA ASN A 201 -2.35 -17.89 -1.16
C ASN A 201 -3.71 -18.15 -1.85
N PRO A 202 -3.76 -18.51 -3.14
CA PRO A 202 -5.01 -18.75 -3.85
C PRO A 202 -5.82 -19.90 -3.24
N ASP A 203 -5.16 -20.87 -2.60
CA ASP A 203 -5.83 -21.99 -1.93
C ASP A 203 -6.71 -21.52 -0.76
N CYS A 204 -6.38 -20.37 -0.15
CA CYS A 204 -7.21 -19.78 0.89
C CYS A 204 -8.50 -19.18 0.35
N LEU A 205 -8.51 -18.63 -0.88
CA LEU A 205 -9.72 -18.10 -1.52
C LEU A 205 -10.65 -19.21 -2.01
N ALA A 206 -10.11 -20.41 -2.22
CA ALA A 206 -10.85 -21.61 -2.59
C ALA A 206 -11.55 -22.29 -1.38
N LYS A 207 -11.24 -21.89 -0.14
CA LYS A 207 -11.92 -22.42 1.06
C LYS A 207 -13.38 -21.96 1.15
N VAL A 208 -14.15 -22.64 1.98
CA VAL A 208 -15.49 -22.20 2.43
C VAL A 208 -15.38 -20.86 3.16
N VAL A 209 -16.37 -19.99 2.98
CA VAL A 209 -16.34 -18.55 3.31
C VAL A 209 -15.93 -18.29 4.76
N GLU A 210 -16.42 -19.12 5.69
CA GLU A 210 -16.17 -19.05 7.13
C GLU A 210 -14.70 -19.27 7.51
N PHE A 211 -13.91 -19.93 6.65
CA PHE A 211 -12.50 -20.25 6.90
C PHE A 211 -11.52 -19.47 6.01
N GLN A 212 -12.02 -18.65 5.06
CA GLN A 212 -11.17 -17.91 4.13
C GLN A 212 -10.33 -16.85 4.86
N ALA A 213 -10.97 -16.05 5.73
CA ALA A 213 -10.29 -15.01 6.49
C ALA A 213 -9.25 -15.61 7.46
N ALA A 214 -9.61 -16.67 8.18
CA ALA A 214 -8.68 -17.41 9.03
C ALA A 214 -7.48 -17.93 8.22
N CYS A 215 -7.68 -18.59 7.08
CA CYS A 215 -6.59 -19.08 6.23
C CYS A 215 -5.68 -17.94 5.70
N LEU A 216 -6.26 -16.81 5.29
CA LEU A 216 -5.50 -15.64 4.80
C LEU A 216 -4.73 -14.92 5.91
N VAL A 217 -5.15 -15.06 7.17
CA VAL A 217 -4.56 -14.40 8.33
C VAL A 217 -3.66 -15.32 9.15
N GLU A 218 -3.88 -16.64 9.15
CA GLU A 218 -3.07 -17.64 9.87
C GLU A 218 -1.79 -17.94 9.10
N ASN A 219 -1.82 -17.90 7.77
CA ASN A 219 -0.64 -18.05 6.92
C ASN A 219 0.22 -16.77 6.85
N ARG A 220 0.28 -15.97 7.92
CA ARG A 220 1.10 -14.74 8.03
C ARG A 220 2.55 -14.96 7.61
N ASP A 221 3.07 -16.14 7.92
CA ASP A 221 4.45 -16.51 7.68
C ASP A 221 4.67 -16.90 6.20
N SER A 222 3.66 -17.44 5.50
CA SER A 222 3.76 -17.77 4.07
C SER A 222 3.32 -16.63 3.12
N LEU A 223 2.87 -15.48 3.66
CA LEU A 223 2.53 -14.30 2.87
C LEU A 223 3.81 -13.64 2.37
N VAL A 224 4.25 -14.02 1.18
CA VAL A 224 5.33 -13.36 0.46
C VAL A 224 4.85 -11.97 0.06
N LEU A 225 5.54 -10.90 0.43
CA LEU A 225 5.20 -9.57 -0.09
C LEU A 225 5.70 -9.51 -1.54
N GLY A 226 4.78 -9.57 -2.49
CA GLY A 226 5.09 -9.64 -3.91
C GLY A 226 5.23 -8.24 -4.50
N ASP A 227 6.38 -7.94 -5.09
CA ASP A 227 6.56 -6.78 -5.97
C ASP A 227 6.23 -7.18 -7.42
N ILE A 228 5.54 -6.32 -8.17
CA ILE A 228 4.93 -6.60 -9.48
C ILE A 228 5.97 -6.52 -10.62
N HIS A 229 7.17 -7.06 -10.42
CA HIS A 229 8.25 -6.90 -11.40
C HIS A 229 9.07 -8.15 -11.75
N SER A 230 8.65 -9.36 -11.36
CA SER A 230 9.38 -10.58 -11.73
C SER A 230 8.46 -11.70 -12.19
N ASN A 231 7.98 -11.56 -13.43
CA ASN A 231 7.71 -12.70 -14.28
C ASN A 231 8.74 -12.70 -15.43
N SER A 232 9.56 -13.74 -15.49
CA SER A 232 10.00 -14.34 -16.74
C SER A 232 10.07 -15.85 -16.43
N LEU A 233 9.60 -16.79 -17.27
CA LEU A 233 10.00 -16.91 -18.67
C LEU A 233 9.12 -17.98 -19.39
N THR A 234 7.79 -17.99 -19.23
CA THR A 234 6.96 -18.99 -19.96
C THR A 234 5.61 -18.52 -20.49
N GLU A 235 5.23 -17.24 -20.37
CA GLU A 235 3.98 -16.73 -20.98
C GLU A 235 4.10 -15.49 -21.87
N THR A 236 5.31 -15.05 -22.23
CA THR A 236 5.50 -13.84 -23.05
C THR A 236 5.89 -14.15 -24.49
N ILE A 237 5.03 -14.88 -25.20
CA ILE A 237 4.99 -14.80 -26.66
C ILE A 237 3.66 -14.11 -26.97
N ILE A 238 3.73 -12.86 -27.46
CA ILE A 238 2.67 -11.91 -27.88
C ILE A 238 2.63 -10.65 -26.96
N GLY A 239 3.48 -9.66 -27.25
CA GLY A 239 3.41 -8.30 -26.64
C GLY A 239 4.65 -7.43 -26.96
N ALA A 240 4.44 -6.13 -27.24
CA ALA A 240 5.34 -5.21 -27.98
C ALA A 240 6.70 -4.83 -27.32
N PRO A 241 7.70 -4.35 -28.11
CA PRO A 241 9.13 -4.30 -27.73
C PRO A 241 9.60 -3.05 -26.95
N THR A 242 8.71 -2.19 -26.45
CA THR A 242 9.10 -0.97 -25.73
C THR A 242 9.53 -1.20 -24.27
N ASP A 243 9.31 -2.39 -23.73
CA ASP A 243 9.54 -2.69 -22.29
C ASP A 243 11.00 -3.07 -21.97
N LEU A 244 11.81 -3.41 -22.98
CA LEU A 244 13.16 -3.91 -22.78
C LEU A 244 14.19 -2.81 -22.47
N ALA A 245 13.95 -1.57 -22.93
CA ALA A 245 14.83 -0.43 -22.65
C ALA A 245 14.58 0.19 -21.26
N LEU A 246 13.38 0.02 -20.71
CA LEU A 246 12.98 0.56 -19.40
C LEU A 246 13.50 -0.28 -18.23
N GLN A 247 13.70 -1.59 -18.42
CA GLN A 247 14.35 -2.46 -17.43
C GLN A 247 15.82 -2.10 -17.17
N LEU A 248 16.47 -1.37 -18.09
CA LEU A 248 17.89 -0.98 -17.96
C LEU A 248 18.09 0.43 -17.39
N SER A 249 17.09 1.32 -17.50
CA SER A 249 17.15 2.67 -16.91
C SER A 249 16.92 2.70 -15.39
N ALA A 250 16.57 1.55 -14.79
CA ALA A 250 16.32 1.38 -13.36
C ALA A 250 17.52 0.83 -12.57
N THR A 251 18.77 1.02 -13.01
CA THR A 251 19.95 0.75 -12.17
C THR A 251 21.05 1.79 -12.40
N ARG A 252 21.69 2.31 -11.34
CA ARG A 252 22.85 1.65 -10.71
C ARG A 252 22.79 1.58 -9.17
N GLU A 253 21.76 2.17 -8.58
CA GLU A 253 21.53 2.32 -7.12
C GLU A 253 20.08 1.92 -6.71
N GLY A 254 19.34 1.25 -7.60
CA GLY A 254 17.99 0.71 -7.37
C GLY A 254 17.98 -0.70 -6.77
N GLY A 255 18.78 -0.93 -5.72
CA GLY A 255 19.22 -2.26 -5.28
C GLY A 255 18.57 -2.85 -4.03
N TYR A 256 17.25 -2.67 -3.80
CA TYR A 256 16.52 -3.55 -2.87
C TYR A 256 15.73 -4.58 -3.66
N GLY A 257 16.43 -5.65 -4.03
CA GLY A 257 15.90 -6.77 -4.79
C GLY A 257 14.55 -7.29 -4.26
N PHE A 258 13.62 -7.43 -5.19
CA PHE A 258 12.98 -8.68 -5.58
C PHE A 258 13.01 -9.80 -4.55
N TYR A 259 11.80 -10.10 -4.05
CA TYR A 259 11.51 -11.08 -3.01
C TYR A 259 12.34 -10.87 -1.74
N SER A 260 11.80 -10.09 -0.81
CA SER A 260 11.97 -10.49 0.58
C SER A 260 10.65 -11.05 1.09
N PRO A 261 10.51 -12.37 1.24
CA PRO A 261 9.50 -12.84 2.17
C PRO A 261 9.86 -12.16 3.49
N TYR A 262 8.87 -11.64 4.22
CA TYR A 262 9.09 -11.13 5.57
C TYR A 262 9.98 -12.09 6.40
N ILE A 263 9.84 -13.41 6.19
CA ILE A 263 10.72 -14.48 6.69
C ILE A 263 12.21 -14.32 6.31
N GLY A 264 12.53 -13.93 5.07
CA GLY A 264 13.90 -13.77 4.57
C GLY A 264 14.66 -12.68 5.33
N VAL A 265 14.05 -11.49 5.49
CA VAL A 265 14.64 -10.44 6.34
C VAL A 265 14.72 -10.90 7.80
N VAL A 266 13.70 -11.59 8.34
CA VAL A 266 13.74 -12.09 9.73
C VAL A 266 14.90 -13.08 9.95
N ARG A 267 15.15 -14.00 9.00
CA ARG A 267 16.27 -14.97 9.03
C ARG A 267 17.62 -14.28 8.96
N ASP A 268 17.78 -13.31 8.06
CA ASP A 268 19.02 -12.55 7.93
C ASP A 268 19.29 -11.70 9.17
N LEU A 269 18.26 -11.05 9.74
CA LEU A 269 18.37 -10.33 11.01
C LEU A 269 18.82 -11.26 12.13
N ALA A 270 18.20 -12.43 12.30
CA ALA A 270 18.59 -13.38 13.35
C ALA A 270 20.05 -13.84 13.21
N ARG A 271 20.51 -14.12 11.99
CA ARG A 271 21.90 -14.51 11.71
C ARG A 271 22.88 -13.38 11.98
N ILE A 272 22.57 -12.17 11.52
CA ILE A 272 23.40 -10.98 11.70
C ILE A 272 23.48 -10.63 13.18
N PHE A 273 22.35 -10.59 13.90
CA PHE A 273 22.30 -10.29 15.34
C PHE A 273 22.98 -11.34 16.21
N GLY A 274 22.92 -12.62 15.84
CA GLY A 274 23.69 -13.67 16.50
C GLY A 274 25.19 -13.40 16.55
N ALA A 275 25.74 -12.65 15.58
CA ALA A 275 27.16 -12.28 15.52
C ALA A 275 27.54 -11.07 16.41
N PHE A 276 26.57 -10.29 16.90
CA PHE A 276 26.84 -9.17 17.82
C PHE A 276 26.83 -9.58 19.28
N ASN A 277 26.32 -10.76 19.58
CA ASN A 277 26.13 -11.20 20.94
C ASN A 277 27.46 -11.33 21.66
N ASN A 278 27.50 -10.83 22.88
CA ASN A 278 28.64 -10.94 23.75
C ASN A 278 28.15 -11.36 25.16
N PRO A 279 29.06 -11.69 26.09
CA PRO A 279 28.68 -12.14 27.43
C PRO A 279 27.84 -11.13 28.22
N GLU A 280 27.91 -9.84 27.88
CA GLU A 280 27.16 -8.77 28.55
C GLU A 280 25.80 -8.50 27.91
N PHE A 281 25.72 -8.53 26.58
CA PHE A 281 24.58 -8.10 25.78
C PHE A 281 24.24 -9.05 24.65
N ASN A 282 22.94 -9.29 24.49
CA ASN A 282 22.30 -9.90 23.35
C ASN A 282 21.49 -8.83 22.63
N TYR A 283 21.78 -8.57 21.36
CA TYR A 283 21.09 -7.52 20.61
C TYR A 283 19.85 -8.10 19.94
N LEU A 284 18.68 -7.58 20.31
CA LEU A 284 17.40 -8.01 19.79
C LEU A 284 16.87 -6.98 18.78
N PRO A 285 16.62 -7.35 17.52
CA PRO A 285 15.91 -6.48 16.60
C PRO A 285 14.52 -6.13 17.13
N ALA A 286 14.08 -4.91 16.85
CA ALA A 286 12.75 -4.44 17.15
C ALA A 286 12.18 -3.71 15.92
N LEU A 287 11.09 -4.23 15.35
CA LEU A 287 10.42 -3.57 14.23
C LEU A 287 9.58 -2.41 14.74
N GLY A 288 9.71 -1.24 14.13
CA GLY A 288 8.98 -0.04 14.52
C GLY A 288 7.72 0.16 13.69
N ILE A 289 6.55 -0.09 14.28
CA ILE A 289 5.27 0.21 13.65
C ILE A 289 4.87 1.63 14.02
N GLN A 290 4.86 2.50 13.01
CA GLN A 290 4.56 3.91 13.18
C GLN A 290 3.04 4.11 13.18
N ASN A 291 2.53 4.78 14.21
CA ASN A 291 1.11 5.14 14.36
C ASN A 291 1.04 6.61 14.74
N GLY A 292 0.93 7.50 13.76
CA GLY A 292 1.04 8.94 14.00
C GLY A 292 2.34 9.30 14.73
N GLY A 293 2.24 9.84 15.96
CA GLY A 293 3.37 10.28 16.76
C GLY A 293 4.14 9.18 17.50
N SER A 294 3.61 7.96 17.53
CA SER A 294 4.23 6.87 18.26
C SER A 294 4.79 5.78 17.35
N VAL A 295 5.77 5.06 17.88
CA VAL A 295 6.39 3.88 17.28
C VAL A 295 6.21 2.74 18.27
N SER A 296 5.31 1.81 17.95
CA SER A 296 5.14 0.58 18.71
C SER A 296 6.19 -0.42 18.25
N LEU A 297 7.02 -0.89 19.17
CA LEU A 297 8.05 -1.88 18.82
C LEU A 297 7.47 -3.28 18.88
N LEU A 298 7.75 -4.09 17.84
CA LEU A 298 7.46 -5.51 17.82
C LEU A 298 8.77 -6.29 17.94
N LEU A 299 8.77 -7.29 18.82
CA LEU A 299 9.92 -8.12 19.14
C LEU A 299 9.70 -9.55 18.62
N ASN A 300 10.79 -10.21 18.26
CA ASN A 300 10.77 -11.63 17.87
C ASN A 300 11.09 -12.58 19.03
N SER A 301 11.49 -12.05 20.18
CA SER A 301 11.83 -12.84 21.36
C SER A 301 11.66 -12.02 22.63
N ALA A 302 11.39 -12.69 23.75
CA ALA A 302 11.24 -12.04 25.04
C ALA A 302 12.59 -11.48 25.52
N PRO A 303 12.65 -10.23 26.03
CA PRO A 303 13.88 -9.64 26.52
C PRO A 303 14.37 -10.35 27.79
N SER A 304 15.68 -10.61 27.85
CA SER A 304 16.39 -11.06 29.05
C SER A 304 16.95 -9.88 29.83
N PHE A 305 16.79 -9.90 31.15
CA PHE A 305 17.41 -8.94 32.07
C PHE A 305 18.62 -9.52 32.81
N ARG A 306 18.95 -10.80 32.55
CA ARG A 306 20.16 -11.47 33.02
C ARG A 306 21.20 -11.48 31.90
N LYS A 307 22.48 -11.57 32.26
CA LYS A 307 23.57 -11.65 31.27
C LYS A 307 23.42 -12.93 30.41
N PRO A 308 23.54 -12.84 29.07
CA PRO A 308 23.65 -11.61 28.29
C PRO A 308 22.30 -10.86 28.23
N LYS A 309 22.30 -9.58 28.60
CA LYS A 309 21.09 -8.75 28.70
C LYS A 309 20.59 -8.36 27.32
N SER A 310 19.28 -8.32 27.14
CA SER A 310 18.67 -7.93 25.87
C SER A 310 18.74 -6.43 25.66
N VAL A 311 19.40 -6.02 24.57
CA VAL A 311 19.41 -4.65 24.06
C VAL A 311 18.45 -4.60 22.88
N LEU A 312 17.36 -3.85 23.02
CA LEU A 312 16.38 -3.70 21.93
C LEU A 312 16.94 -2.69 20.91
N VAL A 313 17.00 -3.08 19.64
CA VAL A 313 17.55 -2.27 18.55
C VAL A 313 16.42 -1.89 17.60
N ALA A 314 16.12 -0.60 17.50
CA ALA A 314 15.12 -0.06 16.59
C ALA A 314 15.75 0.92 15.61
N ALA A 315 15.18 1.02 14.41
CA ALA A 315 15.63 1.91 13.36
C ALA A 315 14.64 3.08 13.19
N LEU A 316 15.18 4.27 12.94
CA LEU A 316 14.40 5.40 12.43
C LEU A 316 14.57 5.52 10.91
N PRO A 317 13.67 6.25 10.21
CA PRO A 317 13.75 6.44 8.77
C PRO A 317 15.15 6.87 8.32
N ALA A 318 15.55 6.41 7.13
CA ALA A 318 16.85 6.71 6.57
C ALA A 318 17.07 8.24 6.44
N ILE A 319 18.33 8.67 6.52
CA ILE A 319 18.71 10.06 6.32
C ILE A 319 19.12 10.22 4.86
N GLU A 320 18.17 10.66 4.05
CA GLU A 320 18.34 10.76 2.60
C GLU A 320 17.36 11.75 1.99
N LYS A 321 17.52 12.01 0.69
CA LYS A 321 16.58 12.84 -0.03
C LYS A 321 15.23 12.12 -0.08
N ASN A 322 14.20 12.79 0.44
CA ASN A 322 12.85 12.30 0.35
C ASN A 322 12.38 12.33 -1.11
N VAL A 323 11.96 11.18 -1.63
CA VAL A 323 11.41 11.04 -2.98
C VAL A 323 10.03 10.39 -2.86
N PRO A 324 8.94 11.11 -3.18
CA PRO A 324 7.61 10.52 -3.18
C PRO A 324 7.50 9.39 -4.20
N PRO A 325 6.71 8.32 -3.90
CA PRO A 325 6.50 7.25 -4.85
C PRO A 325 5.76 7.77 -6.09
N PRO A 326 6.14 7.34 -7.31
CA PRO A 326 5.47 7.77 -8.53
C PRO A 326 4.07 7.12 -8.63
N LEU A 327 3.04 7.88 -8.26
CA LEU A 327 1.66 7.44 -8.45
C LEU A 327 1.29 7.41 -9.93
N ARG A 328 0.76 6.27 -10.38
CA ARG A 328 0.23 6.11 -11.74
C ARG A 328 -1.27 5.93 -11.68
N LYS A 329 -1.99 6.45 -12.67
CA LYS A 329 -3.41 6.13 -12.87
C LYS A 329 -3.53 4.67 -13.32
N SER A 330 -4.53 3.96 -12.80
CA SER A 330 -4.79 2.57 -13.21
C SER A 330 -5.52 2.44 -14.54
N SER A 331 -6.17 3.52 -14.99
CA SER A 331 -6.89 3.57 -16.26
C SER A 331 -6.98 5.01 -16.78
N ASP A 332 -7.04 5.15 -18.10
CA ASP A 332 -7.33 6.40 -18.80
C ASP A 332 -8.83 6.70 -18.94
N ALA A 333 -9.68 5.75 -18.57
CA ALA A 333 -11.13 5.91 -18.71
C ALA A 333 -11.66 7.04 -17.80
N PRO A 334 -12.58 7.90 -18.30
CA PRO A 334 -13.18 8.95 -17.49
C PRO A 334 -13.98 8.36 -16.32
N ILE A 335 -13.96 9.01 -15.17
CA ILE A 335 -14.60 8.55 -13.93
C ILE A 335 -15.86 9.38 -13.68
N CYS A 336 -17.00 8.73 -13.42
CA CYS A 336 -18.19 9.45 -12.97
C CYS A 336 -18.10 9.77 -11.46
N ALA A 337 -17.95 11.05 -11.11
CA ALA A 337 -17.81 11.48 -9.71
C ALA A 337 -19.07 11.34 -8.86
N THR A 338 -20.26 11.34 -9.48
CA THR A 338 -21.54 11.15 -8.77
C THR A 338 -21.92 9.69 -8.57
N ARG A 339 -21.15 8.75 -9.13
CA ARG A 339 -21.35 7.33 -8.87
C ARG A 339 -20.99 7.03 -7.41
N PRO A 340 -21.89 6.41 -6.63
CA PRO A 340 -21.55 6.00 -5.28
C PRO A 340 -20.32 5.10 -5.26
N GLY A 341 -19.32 5.45 -4.45
CA GLY A 341 -18.07 4.71 -4.37
C GLY A 341 -17.15 4.85 -5.58
N ALA A 342 -17.25 5.95 -6.35
CA ALA A 342 -16.29 6.28 -7.40
C ALA A 342 -14.85 6.25 -6.87
N VAL A 343 -13.97 5.57 -7.61
CA VAL A 343 -12.56 5.35 -7.22
C VAL A 343 -11.65 6.02 -8.24
N PHE A 344 -10.73 6.84 -7.75
CA PHE A 344 -9.58 7.35 -8.47
C PHE A 344 -8.46 6.32 -8.35
N GLY A 345 -8.51 5.33 -9.25
CA GLY A 345 -7.62 4.18 -9.22
C GLY A 345 -6.17 4.58 -9.40
N VAL A 346 -5.31 4.13 -8.49
CA VAL A 346 -3.88 4.38 -8.55
C VAL A 346 -3.05 3.13 -8.30
N ASP A 347 -1.98 3.00 -9.06
CA ASP A 347 -1.02 1.90 -8.97
C ASP A 347 0.35 2.40 -8.50
N GLY A 348 1.15 1.48 -7.95
CA GLY A 348 2.58 1.70 -7.70
C GLY A 348 2.93 2.44 -6.40
N ALA A 349 2.03 2.51 -5.41
CA ALA A 349 2.35 3.14 -4.12
C ALA A 349 1.75 2.41 -2.89
N PRO A 350 2.23 1.19 -2.57
CA PRO A 350 1.76 0.46 -1.39
C PRO A 350 1.98 1.21 -0.07
N LEU A 351 3.02 2.06 0.02
CA LEU A 351 3.30 2.85 1.22
C LEU A 351 2.25 3.94 1.46
N ILE A 352 1.60 4.47 0.42
CA ILE A 352 0.49 5.43 0.59
C ILE A 352 -0.70 4.76 1.29
N PHE A 353 -0.90 3.47 1.05
CA PHE A 353 -1.98 2.70 1.67
C PHE A 353 -1.62 2.12 3.05
N ALA A 354 -0.32 1.99 3.35
CA ALA A 354 0.17 1.29 4.53
C ALA A 354 0.71 2.22 5.64
N THR A 355 0.95 3.50 5.33
CA THR A 355 1.59 4.48 6.23
C THR A 355 0.87 5.83 6.16
N ASP A 356 1.18 6.72 7.11
CA ASP A 356 0.66 8.09 7.12
C ASP A 356 1.61 9.08 6.41
N TYR A 357 2.59 8.60 5.63
CA TYR A 357 3.56 9.48 4.94
C TYR A 357 2.88 10.46 3.99
N ALA A 358 1.83 10.01 3.31
CA ALA A 358 0.96 10.83 2.48
C ALA A 358 -0.19 11.38 3.35
N TYR A 359 -0.33 12.71 3.43
CA TYR A 359 -1.41 13.34 4.19
C TYR A 359 -1.93 14.60 3.51
N ASP A 360 -3.13 15.02 3.95
CA ASP A 360 -3.91 16.12 3.36
C ASP A 360 -4.00 15.99 1.83
N ILE A 361 -4.31 14.77 1.36
CA ILE A 361 -4.47 14.46 -0.05
C ILE A 361 -5.80 15.01 -0.55
N MET A 362 -5.73 15.78 -1.63
CA MET A 362 -6.83 16.51 -2.22
C MET A 362 -6.86 16.27 -3.74
N LEU A 363 -8.03 16.42 -4.33
CA LEU A 363 -8.21 16.55 -5.77
C LEU A 363 -8.46 18.02 -6.10
N ARG A 364 -7.64 18.60 -6.97
CA ARG A 364 -7.87 19.91 -7.54
C ARG A 364 -8.67 19.80 -8.83
N LEU A 365 -9.84 20.41 -8.89
CA LEU A 365 -10.71 20.42 -10.06
C LEU A 365 -11.46 21.76 -10.21
N PRO A 366 -11.77 22.20 -11.44
CA PRO A 366 -12.54 23.42 -11.67
C PRO A 366 -14.02 23.22 -11.32
N ASN A 367 -14.61 24.18 -10.60
CA ASN A 367 -16.05 24.20 -10.33
C ASN A 367 -16.85 24.77 -11.53
N LYS A 368 -18.18 24.86 -11.39
CA LYS A 368 -19.08 25.47 -12.39
C LYS A 368 -18.70 26.88 -12.83
N ALA A 369 -17.98 27.65 -11.99
CA ALA A 369 -17.50 28.99 -12.28
C ALA A 369 -16.08 29.03 -12.88
N GLY A 370 -15.49 27.87 -13.16
CA GLY A 370 -14.12 27.74 -13.69
C GLY A 370 -13.02 27.97 -12.66
N ARG A 371 -13.35 28.11 -11.37
CA ARG A 371 -12.35 28.29 -10.30
C ARG A 371 -11.87 26.93 -9.81
N ALA A 372 -10.56 26.77 -9.64
CA ALA A 372 -9.98 25.57 -9.04
C ALA A 372 -10.39 25.46 -7.57
N VAL A 373 -10.93 24.30 -7.20
CA VAL A 373 -11.33 23.95 -5.84
C VAL A 373 -10.61 22.66 -5.45
N ASP A 374 -10.11 22.62 -4.21
CA ASP A 374 -9.46 21.44 -3.64
C ASP A 374 -10.50 20.65 -2.83
N VAL A 375 -10.69 19.38 -3.19
CA VAL A 375 -11.66 18.46 -2.58
C VAL A 375 -10.92 17.34 -1.87
N PRO A 376 -11.19 17.08 -0.57
CA PRO A 376 -10.50 16.04 0.18
C PRO A 376 -10.82 14.64 -0.34
N VAL A 377 -9.77 13.81 -0.43
CA VAL A 377 -9.88 12.40 -0.78
C VAL A 377 -9.17 11.51 0.24
N VAL A 378 -9.61 10.27 0.33
CA VAL A 378 -9.08 9.28 1.28
C VAL A 378 -8.59 8.06 0.51
N ALA A 379 -7.37 7.60 0.82
CA ALA A 379 -6.80 6.40 0.25
C ALA A 379 -7.55 5.16 0.75
N ARG A 380 -7.90 4.25 -0.16
CA ARG A 380 -8.64 3.01 0.12
C ARG A 380 -7.94 1.82 -0.53
N ALA A 381 -7.14 1.12 0.28
CA ALA A 381 -6.42 -0.08 -0.16
C ALA A 381 -7.38 -1.18 -0.66
N ASP A 382 -8.58 -1.28 -0.07
CA ASP A 382 -9.61 -2.24 -0.46
C ASP A 382 -10.31 -1.89 -1.79
N LYS A 383 -10.07 -0.67 -2.30
CA LYS A 383 -10.60 -0.18 -3.58
C LYS A 383 -9.51 0.07 -4.62
N GLY A 384 -8.24 0.03 -4.25
CA GLY A 384 -7.11 0.29 -5.16
C GLY A 384 -7.01 1.73 -5.63
N GLY A 385 -7.40 2.69 -4.77
CA GLY A 385 -7.34 4.09 -5.16
C GLY A 385 -7.80 5.06 -4.09
N TYR A 386 -8.04 6.29 -4.50
CA TYR A 386 -8.65 7.31 -3.64
C TYR A 386 -10.16 7.35 -3.85
N ILE A 387 -10.90 7.70 -2.81
CA ILE A 387 -12.32 8.04 -2.90
C ILE A 387 -12.52 9.45 -2.34
N PHE A 388 -13.59 10.11 -2.73
CA PHE A 388 -14.00 11.35 -2.08
C PHE A 388 -14.25 11.14 -0.59
N ALA A 389 -13.83 12.11 0.23
CA ALA A 389 -14.25 12.18 1.62
C ALA A 389 -15.76 12.43 1.70
N SER A 390 -16.39 12.07 2.82
CA SER A 390 -17.84 12.19 3.03
C SER A 390 -18.41 13.61 2.92
N SER A 391 -17.56 14.63 2.93
CA SER A 391 -17.94 16.05 2.78
C SER A 391 -18.11 16.51 1.33
N PHE A 392 -17.89 15.64 0.34
CA PHE A 392 -17.94 16.04 -1.06
C PHE A 392 -19.37 16.32 -1.57
N ASN A 393 -19.56 17.51 -2.14
CA ASN A 393 -20.80 17.90 -2.82
C ASN A 393 -20.58 18.00 -4.34
N ALA A 394 -21.10 17.03 -5.09
CA ALA A 394 -20.95 16.99 -6.54
C ALA A 394 -21.78 18.07 -7.28
N ARG A 395 -22.74 18.73 -6.60
CA ARG A 395 -23.65 19.72 -7.24
C ARG A 395 -22.94 20.98 -7.70
N ASP A 396 -21.73 21.26 -7.22
CA ASP A 396 -20.95 22.45 -7.58
C ASP A 396 -20.15 22.27 -8.88
N PHE A 397 -20.23 21.09 -9.49
CA PHE A 397 -19.48 20.67 -10.68
C PHE A 397 -20.43 20.24 -11.80
N LYS A 398 -19.96 20.28 -13.05
CA LYS A 398 -20.70 19.83 -14.24
C LYS A 398 -19.75 19.44 -15.37
N GLY A 399 -20.23 18.62 -16.30
CA GLY A 399 -19.49 18.26 -17.51
C GLY A 399 -18.22 17.45 -17.22
N SER A 400 -17.29 17.48 -18.19
CA SER A 400 -15.99 16.80 -18.10
C SER A 400 -14.90 17.76 -17.63
N VAL A 401 -14.17 17.38 -16.58
CA VAL A 401 -13.09 18.18 -15.99
C VAL A 401 -11.85 17.33 -15.74
N ALA A 402 -10.68 17.97 -15.77
CA ALA A 402 -9.44 17.36 -15.30
C ALA A 402 -9.32 17.56 -13.78
N ALA A 403 -9.06 16.48 -13.05
CA ALA A 403 -8.84 16.51 -11.60
C ALA A 403 -7.45 15.99 -11.26
N ARG A 404 -6.61 16.82 -10.63
CA ARG A 404 -5.23 16.45 -10.27
C ARG A 404 -5.12 16.13 -8.79
N VAL A 405 -4.44 15.03 -8.46
CA VAL A 405 -4.12 14.69 -7.06
C VAL A 405 -2.96 15.54 -6.58
N HIS A 406 -3.07 16.11 -5.38
CA HIS A 406 -1.98 16.78 -4.69
C HIS A 406 -2.10 16.64 -3.17
N GLY A 407 -1.03 16.93 -2.45
CA GLY A 407 -1.01 16.97 -0.98
C GLY A 407 0.42 17.04 -0.46
N PHE A 408 0.72 16.29 0.60
CA PHE A 408 2.06 16.24 1.17
C PHE A 408 2.59 14.82 1.29
N TRP A 409 3.89 14.67 1.06
CA TRP A 409 4.66 13.45 1.32
C TRP A 409 5.76 13.81 2.33
N GLY A 410 5.44 13.63 3.61
CA GLY A 410 6.19 14.20 4.71
C GLY A 410 6.31 15.72 4.66
N PHE A 411 7.54 16.23 4.57
CA PHE A 411 7.77 17.69 4.55
C PHE A 411 7.55 18.31 3.17
N ASP A 412 7.62 17.48 2.11
CA ASP A 412 7.61 17.91 0.73
C ASP A 412 6.19 17.92 0.15
N ALA A 413 5.95 18.82 -0.81
CA ALA A 413 4.72 18.79 -1.59
C ALA A 413 4.69 17.53 -2.46
N PHE A 414 3.50 16.98 -2.61
CA PHE A 414 3.25 15.78 -3.38
C PHE A 414 2.28 16.11 -4.52
N GLU A 415 2.66 15.72 -5.75
CA GLU A 415 1.79 15.77 -6.92
C GLU A 415 1.61 14.36 -7.47
N GLY A 416 0.35 14.00 -7.72
CA GLY A 416 -0.05 12.72 -8.25
C GLY A 416 -0.62 12.83 -9.68
N PRO A 417 -1.26 11.74 -10.16
CA PRO A 417 -1.82 11.70 -11.50
C PRO A 417 -3.01 12.64 -11.66
N GLU A 418 -3.30 12.93 -12.93
CA GLU A 418 -4.49 13.65 -13.35
C GLU A 418 -5.51 12.66 -13.93
N PHE A 419 -6.77 12.84 -13.51
CA PHE A 419 -7.90 12.01 -13.91
C PHE A 419 -8.88 12.83 -14.75
N ALA A 420 -9.45 12.20 -15.78
CA ALA A 420 -10.63 12.71 -16.46
C ALA A 420 -11.86 12.38 -15.60
N VAL A 421 -12.58 13.40 -15.16
CA VAL A 421 -13.73 13.25 -14.25
C VAL A 421 -14.96 13.85 -14.90
N GLN A 422 -16.04 13.07 -14.92
CA GLN A 422 -17.33 13.50 -15.45
C GLN A 422 -18.34 13.71 -14.33
N PHE A 423 -19.09 14.79 -14.48
CA PHE A 423 -20.27 15.12 -13.71
C PHE A 423 -21.49 15.14 -14.65
N PRO A 424 -22.68 14.71 -14.17
CA PRO A 424 -23.89 14.80 -14.98
C PRO A 424 -24.15 16.23 -15.47
N GLU A 425 -24.62 16.35 -16.70
CA GLU A 425 -25.07 17.62 -17.28
C GLU A 425 -26.45 17.42 -17.91
N ASP A 426 -27.47 17.91 -17.20
CA ASP A 426 -28.89 17.58 -17.45
C ASP A 426 -29.40 18.07 -18.82
N GLU A 427 -28.83 19.16 -19.35
CA GLU A 427 -29.28 19.83 -20.58
C GLU A 427 -28.46 19.46 -21.84
N SER A 428 -27.48 18.57 -21.72
CA SER A 428 -26.57 18.23 -22.83
C SER A 428 -27.11 17.15 -23.78
N TRP A 429 -28.20 16.46 -23.42
CA TRP A 429 -28.70 15.31 -24.15
C TRP A 429 -29.61 15.71 -25.31
N GLN A 430 -29.29 15.24 -26.51
CA GLN A 430 -30.08 15.50 -27.71
C GLN A 430 -30.08 14.28 -28.64
N VAL A 431 -31.21 14.07 -29.32
CA VAL A 431 -31.28 13.08 -30.41
C VAL A 431 -30.45 13.58 -31.58
N VAL A 432 -29.63 12.72 -32.18
CA VAL A 432 -28.87 13.10 -33.38
C VAL A 432 -29.86 13.41 -34.52
N PRO A 433 -29.75 14.56 -35.21
CA PRO A 433 -30.70 14.97 -36.24
C PRO A 433 -30.83 13.98 -37.40
N GLY A 434 -31.98 14.00 -38.08
CA GLY A 434 -32.22 13.21 -39.30
C GLY A 434 -32.64 11.75 -39.08
N GLN A 435 -32.73 11.31 -37.82
CA GLN A 435 -33.23 9.98 -37.47
C GLN A 435 -34.76 9.93 -37.44
N ARG A 436 -35.32 8.78 -37.78
CA ARG A 436 -36.77 8.50 -37.71
C ARG A 436 -37.00 7.19 -36.96
N LEU A 437 -38.07 7.15 -36.16
CA LEU A 437 -38.56 5.91 -35.56
C LEU A 437 -39.73 5.39 -36.41
N ILE A 438 -39.63 4.15 -36.85
CA ILE A 438 -40.65 3.50 -37.69
C ILE A 438 -41.30 2.39 -36.88
N ALA A 439 -42.62 2.46 -36.72
CA ALA A 439 -43.40 1.43 -36.05
C ALA A 439 -43.30 0.09 -36.78
N GLY A 440 -43.15 -1.01 -36.03
CA GLY A 440 -43.03 -2.37 -36.56
C GLY A 440 -41.65 -2.73 -37.11
N GLN A 441 -40.65 -1.85 -37.01
CA GLN A 441 -39.28 -2.10 -37.47
C GLN A 441 -38.26 -2.08 -36.33
N LYS A 442 -37.12 -2.73 -36.57
CA LYS A 442 -35.97 -2.59 -35.68
C LYS A 442 -35.41 -1.18 -35.87
N ASN A 443 -35.41 -0.38 -34.83
CA ASN A 443 -34.88 0.97 -34.84
C ASN A 443 -33.55 1.02 -34.09
N ARG A 444 -32.62 1.85 -34.58
CA ARG A 444 -31.38 2.19 -33.88
C ARG A 444 -31.33 3.70 -33.74
N LEU A 445 -31.33 4.18 -32.50
CA LEU A 445 -31.37 5.59 -32.17
C LEU A 445 -30.05 6.04 -31.56
N ALA A 446 -29.41 7.02 -32.18
CA ALA A 446 -28.25 7.72 -31.67
C ALA A 446 -28.65 8.96 -30.87
N VAL A 447 -28.15 9.06 -29.64
CA VAL A 447 -28.35 10.21 -28.74
C VAL A 447 -26.98 10.74 -28.32
N LYS A 448 -26.75 12.04 -28.44
CA LYS A 448 -25.50 12.71 -28.04
C LYS A 448 -25.65 13.34 -26.65
N GLY A 449 -24.64 13.22 -25.78
CA GLY A 449 -24.63 13.84 -24.45
C GLY A 449 -23.27 13.83 -23.76
N ALA A 450 -22.93 14.87 -22.98
CA ALA A 450 -21.56 15.16 -22.56
C ALA A 450 -20.98 14.25 -21.44
N SER A 451 -21.81 13.45 -20.78
CA SER A 451 -21.45 12.74 -19.53
C SER A 451 -21.79 11.25 -19.58
N LEU A 452 -21.34 10.56 -20.63
CA LEU A 452 -21.65 9.15 -20.88
C LEU A 452 -21.32 8.23 -19.69
N THR A 453 -20.20 8.45 -18.98
CA THR A 453 -19.79 7.58 -17.87
C THR A 453 -20.71 7.69 -16.65
N CYS A 454 -21.49 8.77 -16.57
CA CYS A 454 -22.46 8.99 -15.51
C CYS A 454 -23.85 8.45 -15.80
N VAL A 455 -24.10 7.90 -17.00
CA VAL A 455 -25.36 7.22 -17.30
C VAL A 455 -25.47 5.95 -16.47
N ARG A 456 -26.51 5.87 -15.64
CA ARG A 456 -26.86 4.70 -14.84
C ARG A 456 -27.72 3.73 -15.62
N ASN A 457 -28.74 4.25 -16.32
CA ASN A 457 -29.66 3.45 -17.10
C ASN A 457 -30.30 4.29 -18.21
N ILE A 458 -30.71 3.63 -19.29
CA ILE A 458 -31.55 4.19 -20.34
C ILE A 458 -32.78 3.33 -20.47
N SER A 459 -33.95 3.97 -20.44
CA SER A 459 -35.23 3.30 -20.67
C SER A 459 -36.03 4.04 -21.72
N VAL A 460 -36.81 3.30 -22.49
CA VAL A 460 -37.68 3.84 -23.53
C VAL A 460 -39.11 3.67 -23.06
N GLN A 461 -39.86 4.77 -23.01
CA GLN A 461 -41.30 4.77 -22.77
C GLN A 461 -42.00 4.88 -24.12
N LEU A 462 -42.79 3.86 -24.44
CA LEU A 462 -43.49 3.70 -25.71
C LEU A 462 -44.84 4.43 -25.72
N PRO A 463 -45.48 4.54 -26.90
CA PRO A 463 -46.87 4.96 -26.99
C PRO A 463 -47.76 4.08 -26.09
N GLY A 464 -48.64 4.70 -25.31
CA GLY A 464 -49.45 4.00 -24.31
C GLY A 464 -48.78 3.79 -22.94
N GLY A 465 -47.56 4.32 -22.74
CA GLY A 465 -46.94 4.44 -21.43
C GLY A 465 -46.13 3.23 -20.95
N ARG A 466 -46.05 2.15 -21.73
CA ARG A 466 -45.22 0.98 -21.44
C ARG A 466 -43.73 1.38 -21.42
N ARG A 467 -43.01 1.05 -20.35
CA ARG A 467 -41.56 1.31 -20.22
C ARG A 467 -40.76 0.05 -20.48
N LEU A 468 -39.71 0.16 -21.28
CA LEU A 468 -38.79 -0.90 -21.63
C LEU A 468 -37.36 -0.49 -21.30
N THR A 469 -36.55 -1.44 -20.86
CA THR A 469 -35.09 -1.27 -20.78
C THR A 469 -34.51 -1.65 -22.13
N ALA A 470 -34.00 -0.67 -22.88
CA ALA A 470 -33.43 -0.90 -24.20
C ALA A 470 -31.93 -1.18 -24.07
N PRO A 471 -31.38 -2.18 -24.80
CA PRO A 471 -29.94 -2.35 -24.87
C PRO A 471 -29.32 -1.10 -25.52
N TRP A 472 -28.26 -0.59 -24.90
CA TRP A 472 -27.56 0.60 -25.36
C TRP A 472 -26.05 0.40 -25.30
N GLN A 473 -25.33 1.09 -26.18
CA GLN A 473 -23.88 1.09 -26.24
C GLN A 473 -23.37 2.53 -26.40
N ALA A 474 -22.39 2.91 -25.58
CA ALA A 474 -21.63 4.13 -25.79
C ALA A 474 -20.73 3.98 -27.02
N GLN A 475 -20.66 5.03 -27.82
CA GLN A 475 -19.79 5.17 -28.99
C GLN A 475 -18.83 6.34 -28.77
N GLU A 476 -17.94 6.55 -29.73
CA GLU A 476 -17.07 7.74 -29.79
C GLU A 476 -17.91 9.03 -29.89
N ASP A 477 -17.27 10.18 -29.70
CA ASP A 477 -17.89 11.51 -29.82
C ASP A 477 -19.11 11.77 -28.94
N ASN A 478 -19.15 11.13 -27.76
CA ASN A 478 -20.20 11.32 -26.76
C ASN A 478 -21.59 10.89 -27.27
N VAL A 479 -21.65 9.84 -28.10
CA VAL A 479 -22.90 9.28 -28.65
C VAL A 479 -23.26 7.96 -27.95
N ILE A 480 -24.55 7.74 -27.71
CA ILE A 480 -25.12 6.47 -27.29
C ILE A 480 -26.02 5.96 -28.40
N SER A 481 -25.81 4.71 -28.81
CA SER A 481 -26.74 3.99 -29.68
C SER A 481 -27.66 3.11 -28.85
N ILE A 482 -28.96 3.33 -29.00
CA ILE A 482 -30.05 2.61 -28.34
C ILE A 482 -30.73 1.74 -29.40
N GLU A 483 -30.84 0.43 -29.16
CA GLU A 483 -31.60 -0.45 -30.06
C GLU A 483 -33.03 -0.67 -29.55
N ILE A 484 -34.01 -0.48 -30.41
CA ILE A 484 -35.43 -0.73 -30.14
C ILE A 484 -35.88 -1.85 -31.08
N PRO A 485 -36.15 -3.06 -30.57
CA PRO A 485 -36.65 -4.18 -31.37
C PRO A 485 -38.00 -3.87 -32.04
N SER A 486 -38.27 -4.49 -33.19
CA SER A 486 -39.54 -4.32 -33.92
C SER A 486 -40.77 -4.78 -33.14
N SER A 487 -40.62 -5.82 -32.32
CA SER A 487 -41.66 -6.33 -31.41
C SER A 487 -42.08 -5.32 -30.34
N ASP A 488 -41.20 -4.36 -30.03
CA ASP A 488 -41.36 -3.48 -28.90
C ASP A 488 -42.07 -2.17 -29.28
N LEU A 489 -41.96 -1.71 -30.52
CA LEU A 489 -42.63 -0.51 -31.04
C LEU A 489 -43.67 -0.88 -32.12
N PRO A 490 -44.81 -1.51 -31.77
CA PRO A 490 -45.79 -1.98 -32.76
C PRO A 490 -46.67 -0.87 -33.35
N THR A 491 -46.85 0.24 -32.63
CA THR A 491 -47.76 1.33 -33.03
C THR A 491 -47.02 2.67 -33.12
N PRO A 492 -47.45 3.57 -34.02
CA PRO A 492 -47.01 4.96 -34.06
C PRO A 492 -47.31 5.73 -32.77
N GLY A 493 -46.62 6.85 -32.60
CA GLY A 493 -46.89 7.84 -31.56
C GLY A 493 -45.66 8.26 -30.77
N GLU A 494 -45.92 9.00 -29.70
CA GLU A 494 -44.88 9.60 -28.85
C GLU A 494 -44.04 8.52 -28.14
N VAL A 495 -42.73 8.57 -28.39
CA VAL A 495 -41.71 7.75 -27.73
C VAL A 495 -40.84 8.67 -26.88
N LYS A 496 -40.66 8.32 -25.59
CA LYS A 496 -39.78 9.06 -24.67
C LYS A 496 -38.55 8.23 -24.33
N ILE A 497 -37.38 8.77 -24.61
CA ILE A 497 -36.11 8.23 -24.14
C ILE A 497 -35.80 8.86 -22.78
N VAL A 498 -35.72 8.03 -21.75
CA VAL A 498 -35.46 8.43 -20.37
C VAL A 498 -34.03 8.05 -20.02
N VAL A 499 -33.17 9.06 -19.90
CA VAL A 499 -31.77 8.92 -19.52
C VAL A 499 -31.64 9.18 -18.02
N GLN A 500 -31.28 8.14 -17.27
CA GLN A 500 -31.07 8.23 -15.84
C GLN A 500 -29.57 8.29 -15.54
N SER A 501 -29.12 9.38 -14.93
CA SER A 501 -27.73 9.57 -14.51
C SER A 501 -27.55 9.31 -13.01
N PHE A 502 -26.31 8.99 -12.60
CA PHE A 502 -25.94 8.94 -11.20
C PHE A 502 -25.96 10.34 -10.57
N GLY A 503 -26.51 10.48 -9.37
CA GLY A 503 -26.55 11.74 -8.61
C GLY A 503 -27.54 12.79 -9.13
N VAL A 504 -28.40 12.45 -10.09
CA VAL A 504 -29.47 13.31 -10.60
C VAL A 504 -30.83 12.75 -10.18
N ASP A 505 -31.63 13.57 -9.49
CA ASP A 505 -32.93 13.15 -8.95
C ASP A 505 -33.99 12.98 -10.06
N LYS A 506 -33.98 13.85 -11.07
CA LYS A 506 -34.92 13.81 -12.19
C LYS A 506 -34.21 13.34 -13.47
N PRO A 507 -34.67 12.27 -14.12
CA PRO A 507 -34.06 11.82 -15.37
C PRO A 507 -34.30 12.84 -16.50
N THR A 508 -33.38 12.89 -17.46
CA THR A 508 -33.56 13.67 -18.69
C THR A 508 -34.49 12.89 -19.62
N ILE A 509 -35.49 13.58 -20.20
CA ILE A 509 -36.48 12.99 -21.09
C ILE A 509 -36.34 13.62 -22.47
N LEU A 510 -36.04 12.80 -23.47
CA LEU A 510 -36.03 13.20 -24.88
C LEU A 510 -37.26 12.61 -25.55
N THR A 511 -37.96 13.42 -26.34
CA THR A 511 -39.20 13.00 -27.00
C THR A 511 -38.99 12.89 -28.50
N MET A 512 -39.51 11.82 -29.10
CA MET A 512 -39.52 11.58 -30.53
C MET A 512 -40.86 11.02 -30.97
N GLU A 513 -41.23 11.29 -32.22
CA GLU A 513 -42.40 10.70 -32.84
C GLU A 513 -42.01 9.44 -33.63
N ALA A 514 -42.77 8.36 -33.42
CA ALA A 514 -42.72 7.17 -34.25
C ALA A 514 -43.80 7.25 -35.33
N SER A 515 -43.40 7.15 -36.60
CA SER A 515 -44.32 7.17 -37.74
C SER A 515 -44.62 5.77 -38.26
N LEU A 516 -45.68 5.64 -39.05
CA LEU A 516 -45.88 4.46 -39.89
C LEU A 516 -44.82 4.45 -40.99
N ASN A 517 -44.52 3.24 -41.48
CA ASN A 517 -43.70 3.10 -42.67
C ASN A 517 -44.54 3.56 -43.88
N GLU A 518 -44.34 4.81 -44.32
CA GLU A 518 -44.91 5.28 -45.58
C GLU A 518 -44.10 4.64 -46.71
N THR A 519 -44.60 3.53 -47.26
CA THR A 519 -44.22 3.12 -48.61
C THR A 519 -44.56 4.29 -49.54
N PRO A 520 -43.64 4.75 -50.41
CA PRO A 520 -43.98 5.76 -51.39
C PRO A 520 -45.16 5.23 -52.21
N SER A 521 -46.30 5.92 -52.12
CA SER A 521 -47.45 5.62 -52.97
C SER A 521 -47.00 5.73 -54.42
N ALA A 522 -47.15 4.65 -55.18
CA ALA A 522 -46.99 4.60 -56.63
C ALA A 522 -48.14 5.37 -57.31
N ALA A 523 -48.25 6.67 -57.05
CA ALA A 523 -49.23 7.56 -57.64
C ALA A 523 -48.61 8.94 -57.91
N ALA A 524 -47.66 8.96 -58.83
CA ALA A 524 -47.36 10.09 -59.72
C ALA A 524 -46.47 9.54 -60.85
N LEU A 525 -47.12 8.92 -61.84
CA LEU A 525 -46.58 8.74 -63.18
C LEU A 525 -46.70 10.07 -63.95
#